data_AF-A0A8T5SB87-F1
#
_entry.id   AF-A0A8T5SB87-F1
#
_cell.length_a   1.000
_cell.length_b   1.000
_cell.length_c   1.000
_cell.angle_alpha   90.00
_cell.angle_beta   90.00
_cell.angle_gamma   90.00
#
_symmetry.space_group_name_H-M   'P 1'
#
loop_
_entity.id
_entity.type
_entity.pdbx_description
1 polymer ?
#
loop_
_entity_poly.entity_id
_entity_poly.type
_entity_poly.pdbx_seq_one_letter_code
_entity_poly.pdbx_strand_id
1 'polypeptide(L)'
;MSEDTIRIKLSTGTEVDFDKKAPTTLFEIIISEILIPKYKENADWNLSLNIIIEEMNKLIMRYGISPKLKLGLLNDVEEHLDKDIQELTGVDKIEILFLNMDDYVEDIRTLILSGRDKEELRTDMANMIMPLTIFELAELFIYLGKRTFLK
;
A
#
# COMPACT_ATOMS: atom_id res chain seq x y z
N MET A 1 -13.75 -28.49 16.81
CA MET A 1 -13.15 -27.81 15.64
C MET A 1 -13.92 -28.27 14.43
N SER A 2 -14.50 -27.36 13.66
CA SER A 2 -15.13 -27.70 12.38
C SER A 2 -14.06 -28.25 11.44
N GLU A 3 -14.42 -29.18 10.54
CA GLU A 3 -13.49 -29.83 9.60
C GLU A 3 -12.80 -28.86 8.61
N ASP A 4 -13.11 -27.57 8.67
CA ASP A 4 -12.64 -26.53 7.75
C ASP A 4 -11.57 -25.58 8.34
N THR A 5 -11.22 -25.69 9.62
CA THR A 5 -10.17 -24.86 10.26
C THR A 5 -8.80 -25.52 10.21
N ILE A 6 -7.79 -24.81 9.72
CA ILE A 6 -6.39 -25.24 9.72
C ILE A 6 -5.52 -24.23 10.49
N ARG A 7 -4.55 -24.71 11.26
CA ARG A 7 -3.59 -23.83 11.95
C ARG A 7 -2.49 -23.43 10.99
N ILE A 8 -2.36 -22.13 10.74
CA ILE A 8 -1.35 -21.55 9.86
C ILE A 8 -0.37 -20.70 10.67
N LYS A 9 0.85 -20.55 10.15
CA LYS A 9 1.91 -19.77 10.79
C LYS A 9 2.47 -18.75 9.81
N LEU A 10 2.41 -17.47 10.19
CA LEU A 10 2.98 -16.36 9.44
C LEU A 10 4.51 -16.31 9.62
N SER A 11 5.18 -15.57 8.73
CA SER A 11 6.63 -15.30 8.82
C SER A 11 7.03 -14.52 10.08
N THR A 12 6.10 -13.77 10.67
CA THR A 12 6.26 -13.11 11.98
C THR A 12 6.37 -14.10 13.14
N GLY A 13 5.99 -15.36 12.92
CA GLY A 13 5.92 -16.39 13.94
C GLY A 13 4.53 -16.55 14.57
N THR A 14 3.60 -15.64 14.27
CA THR A 14 2.21 -15.68 14.72
C THR A 14 1.47 -16.88 14.15
N GLU A 15 0.66 -17.51 15.00
CA GLU A 15 -0.14 -18.68 14.64
C GLU A 15 -1.62 -18.31 14.64
N VAL A 16 -2.33 -18.70 13.58
CA VAL A 16 -3.72 -18.34 13.33
C VAL A 16 -4.52 -19.58 13.02
N ASP A 17 -5.69 -19.71 13.65
CA ASP A 17 -6.68 -20.71 13.26
C ASP A 17 -7.46 -20.19 12.05
N PHE A 18 -7.07 -20.65 10.86
CA PHE A 18 -7.63 -20.20 9.60
C PHE A 18 -8.89 -20.99 9.24
N ASP A 19 -10.03 -20.31 9.21
CA ASP A 19 -11.29 -20.83 8.67
C ASP A 19 -11.38 -20.54 7.16
N LYS A 20 -11.46 -21.60 6.34
CA LYS A 20 -11.60 -21.49 4.88
C LYS A 20 -12.84 -20.72 4.44
N LYS A 21 -13.89 -20.66 5.27
CA LYS A 21 -15.16 -19.98 4.97
C LYS A 21 -15.19 -18.53 5.46
N ALA A 22 -14.34 -18.18 6.42
CA ALA A 22 -14.26 -16.85 7.02
C ALA A 22 -12.79 -16.41 7.18
N PRO A 23 -12.12 -16.06 6.07
CA PRO A 23 -10.69 -15.78 6.07
C PRO A 23 -10.31 -14.43 6.70
N THR A 24 -11.28 -13.60 7.08
CA THR A 24 -11.10 -12.22 7.58
C THR A 24 -10.09 -12.15 8.73
N THR A 25 -10.13 -13.09 9.68
CA THR A 25 -9.17 -13.11 10.80
C THR A 25 -7.70 -13.22 10.33
N LEU A 26 -7.43 -13.95 9.25
CA LEU A 26 -6.08 -14.02 8.69
C LEU A 26 -5.69 -12.68 8.03
N PHE A 27 -6.62 -12.06 7.32
CA PHE A 27 -6.36 -10.80 6.63
C PHE A 27 -6.05 -9.68 7.62
N GLU A 28 -6.86 -9.52 8.66
CA GLU A 28 -6.65 -8.61 9.79
C GLU A 28 -5.24 -8.75 10.40
N ILE A 29 -4.79 -9.99 10.61
CA ILE A 29 -3.48 -10.27 11.20
C ILE A 29 -2.36 -9.93 10.23
N ILE A 30 -2.50 -10.26 8.94
CA ILE A 30 -1.52 -9.87 7.91
C ILE A 30 -1.42 -8.34 7.81
N ILE A 31 -2.54 -7.64 7.85
CA ILE A 31 -2.58 -6.17 7.77
C ILE A 31 -1.88 -5.56 8.99
N SER A 32 -2.29 -5.96 10.20
CA SER A 32 -1.80 -5.38 11.44
C SER A 32 -0.36 -5.75 11.80
N GLU A 33 0.09 -6.98 11.51
CA GLU A 33 1.42 -7.44 11.90
C GLU A 33 2.48 -7.32 10.79
N ILE A 34 2.07 -7.18 9.52
CA ILE A 34 2.99 -7.15 8.40
C ILE A 34 2.85 -5.86 7.59
N LEU A 35 1.66 -5.57 7.06
CA LEU A 35 1.46 -4.43 6.16
C LEU A 35 1.77 -3.10 6.86
N ILE A 36 1.09 -2.81 7.97
CA ILE A 36 1.21 -1.54 8.69
C ILE A 36 2.63 -1.34 9.25
N PRO A 37 3.26 -2.32 9.92
CA PRO A 37 4.63 -2.17 10.39
C PRO A 37 5.63 -1.94 9.27
N LYS A 38 5.47 -2.62 8.12
CA LYS A 38 6.37 -2.43 6.98
C LYS A 38 6.22 -1.07 6.34
N TYR A 39 4.99 -0.61 6.15
CA TYR A 39 4.76 0.74 5.66
C TYR A 39 5.37 1.80 6.60
N LYS A 40 5.21 1.65 7.92
CA LYS A 40 5.83 2.56 8.91
C LYS A 40 7.36 2.57 8.85
N GLU A 41 7.98 1.48 8.41
CA GLU A 41 9.44 1.35 8.28
C GLU A 41 9.96 2.01 6.99
N ASN A 42 9.25 1.86 5.88
CA ASN A 42 9.75 2.20 4.54
C ASN A 42 9.04 3.38 3.85
N ALA A 43 7.87 3.78 4.33
CA ALA A 43 6.96 4.74 3.68
C ALA A 43 6.65 4.40 2.21
N ASP A 44 6.60 3.10 1.88
CA ASP A 44 6.42 2.56 0.53
C ASP A 44 5.29 1.52 0.55
N TRP A 45 4.13 1.91 0.05
CA TRP A 45 2.94 1.06 0.00
C TRP A 45 3.11 -0.06 -1.01
N ASN A 46 3.63 0.22 -2.19
CA ASN A 46 3.92 -0.79 -3.21
C ASN A 46 4.82 -1.92 -2.68
N LEU A 47 5.91 -1.58 -1.99
CA LEU A 47 6.78 -2.56 -1.35
C LEU A 47 6.05 -3.34 -0.26
N SER A 48 5.27 -2.65 0.58
CA SER A 48 4.55 -3.26 1.70
C SER A 48 3.42 -4.20 1.23
N LEU A 49 2.72 -3.84 0.16
CA LEU A 49 1.74 -4.67 -0.54
C LEU A 49 2.40 -5.90 -1.16
N ASN A 50 3.54 -5.73 -1.84
CA ASN A 50 4.31 -6.86 -2.38
C ASN A 50 4.75 -7.84 -1.29
N ILE A 51 5.12 -7.34 -0.11
CA ILE A 51 5.49 -8.19 1.04
C ILE A 51 4.32 -9.05 1.50
N ILE A 52 3.11 -8.47 1.67
CA ILE A 52 1.94 -9.26 2.11
C ILE A 52 1.43 -10.22 1.04
N ILE A 53 1.57 -9.88 -0.25
CA ILE A 53 1.25 -10.79 -1.36
C ILE A 53 2.22 -11.96 -1.37
N GLU A 54 3.50 -11.72 -1.11
CA GLU A 54 4.50 -12.78 -1.01
C GLU A 54 4.29 -13.65 0.24
N GLU A 55 3.87 -13.06 1.36
CA GLU A 55 3.42 -13.82 2.52
C GLU A 55 2.25 -14.74 2.17
N MET A 56 1.23 -14.23 1.48
CA MET A 56 0.12 -15.05 1.00
C MET A 56 0.56 -16.16 0.05
N ASN A 57 1.51 -15.90 -0.85
CA ASN A 57 2.06 -16.94 -1.74
C ASN A 57 2.71 -18.08 -0.93
N LYS A 58 3.47 -17.75 0.13
CA LYS A 58 4.06 -18.76 1.03
C LYS A 58 2.98 -19.57 1.74
N LEU A 59 1.93 -18.91 2.24
CA LEU A 59 0.82 -19.60 2.90
C LEU A 59 0.06 -20.51 1.92
N ILE A 60 -0.20 -20.06 0.69
CA ILE A 60 -0.79 -20.84 -0.40
C ILE A 60 0.04 -22.10 -0.68
N MET A 61 1.35 -21.94 -0.86
CA MET A 61 2.23 -23.08 -1.14
C MET A 61 2.31 -24.06 0.04
N ARG A 62 2.42 -23.55 1.26
CA ARG A 62 2.70 -24.37 2.45
C ARG A 62 1.47 -25.09 2.98
N TYR A 63 0.30 -24.44 2.91
CA TYR A 63 -0.93 -24.93 3.52
C TYR A 63 -2.01 -25.29 2.49
N GLY A 64 -1.73 -25.15 1.20
CA GLY A 64 -2.67 -25.50 0.12
C GLY A 64 -3.93 -24.63 0.13
N ILE A 65 -3.85 -23.41 0.64
CA ILE A 65 -4.98 -22.47 0.66
C ILE A 65 -5.24 -21.90 -0.74
N SER A 66 -6.47 -21.47 -0.99
CA SER A 66 -6.89 -21.03 -2.33
C SER A 66 -6.17 -19.75 -2.78
N PRO A 67 -5.60 -19.70 -4.00
CA PRO A 67 -5.00 -18.48 -4.54
C PRO A 67 -5.96 -17.30 -4.64
N LYS A 68 -7.27 -17.55 -4.70
CA LYS A 68 -8.31 -16.50 -4.73
C LYS A 68 -8.31 -15.65 -3.46
N LEU A 69 -7.76 -16.14 -2.36
CA LEU A 69 -7.64 -15.39 -1.11
C LEU A 69 -6.74 -14.17 -1.24
N LYS A 70 -5.87 -14.09 -2.25
CA LYS A 70 -5.08 -12.87 -2.51
C LYS A 70 -5.98 -11.68 -2.88
N LEU A 71 -7.00 -11.91 -3.71
CA LEU A 71 -7.98 -10.88 -4.02
C LEU A 71 -8.80 -10.51 -2.78
N GLY A 72 -9.16 -11.50 -1.96
CA GLY A 72 -9.83 -11.25 -0.68
C GLY A 72 -9.00 -10.38 0.25
N LEU A 73 -7.70 -10.66 0.40
CA LEU A 73 -6.79 -9.85 1.20
C LEU A 73 -6.68 -8.43 0.66
N LEU A 74 -6.55 -8.25 -0.66
CA LEU A 74 -6.46 -6.92 -1.26
C LEU A 74 -7.74 -6.11 -1.05
N ASN A 75 -8.92 -6.74 -1.16
CA ASN A 75 -10.19 -6.08 -0.86
C ASN A 75 -10.30 -5.70 0.63
N ASP A 76 -9.85 -6.57 1.54
CA ASP A 76 -9.86 -6.31 2.99
C ASP A 76 -8.90 -5.17 3.35
N VAL A 77 -7.74 -5.14 2.67
CA VAL A 77 -6.81 -4.02 2.71
C VAL A 77 -7.50 -2.75 2.21
N GLU A 78 -8.24 -2.78 1.11
CA GLU A 78 -9.01 -1.62 0.64
C GLU A 78 -10.03 -1.12 1.68
N GLU A 79 -10.78 -2.03 2.30
CA GLU A 79 -11.78 -1.70 3.32
C GLU A 79 -11.18 -1.12 4.61
N HIS A 80 -10.03 -1.64 5.05
CA HIS A 80 -9.27 -1.12 6.19
C HIS A 80 -8.59 0.19 5.88
N LEU A 81 -8.08 0.32 4.66
CA LEU A 81 -7.45 1.55 4.23
C LEU A 81 -8.47 2.69 4.17
N ASP A 82 -9.76 2.48 3.91
CA ASP A 82 -10.72 3.59 4.05
C ASP A 82 -10.94 4.08 5.51
N LYS A 83 -10.60 3.27 6.53
CA LYS A 83 -10.89 3.54 7.95
C LYS A 83 -9.65 3.89 8.79
N ASP A 84 -8.56 3.16 8.63
CA ASP A 84 -7.34 3.29 9.45
C ASP A 84 -6.36 4.35 8.89
N ILE A 85 -6.50 4.69 7.61
CA ILE A 85 -5.72 5.74 6.92
C ILE A 85 -6.01 7.13 7.47
N GLN A 86 -7.22 7.40 7.96
CA GLN A 86 -7.56 8.72 8.54
C GLN A 86 -6.65 9.10 9.71
N GLU A 87 -6.06 8.11 10.39
CA GLU A 87 -5.20 8.32 11.56
C GLU A 87 -3.70 8.30 11.22
N LEU A 88 -3.31 7.88 10.02
CA LEU A 88 -1.92 7.89 9.56
C LEU A 88 -1.70 9.15 8.70
N THR A 89 -0.90 10.10 9.17
CA THR A 89 -0.54 11.28 8.38
C THR A 89 0.28 10.87 7.14
N GLY A 90 -0.09 11.38 5.96
CA GLY A 90 0.58 11.06 4.69
C GLY A 90 0.00 9.83 4.00
N VAL A 91 -1.22 9.47 4.35
CA VAL A 91 -1.88 8.28 3.82
C VAL A 91 -3.08 8.75 3.02
N ASP A 92 -2.85 9.03 1.75
CA ASP A 92 -3.93 9.17 0.79
C ASP A 92 -3.80 7.95 -0.14
N LYS A 93 -4.60 6.94 0.19
CA LYS A 93 -5.20 5.95 -0.72
C LYS A 93 -4.22 5.16 -1.60
N ILE A 94 -4.09 3.88 -1.29
CA ILE A 94 -4.15 2.77 -2.25
C ILE A 94 -3.75 3.17 -3.67
N GLU A 95 -2.46 3.02 -3.94
CA GLU A 95 -1.82 3.15 -5.26
C GLU A 95 -2.29 2.03 -6.21
N ILE A 96 -3.59 1.73 -6.27
CA ILE A 96 -4.14 0.92 -7.35
C ILE A 96 -4.33 1.86 -8.54
N LEU A 97 -3.16 2.13 -9.13
CA LEU A 97 -2.89 2.42 -10.52
C LEU A 97 -3.02 3.86 -11.04
N PHE A 98 -3.93 4.76 -10.63
CA PHE A 98 -4.08 6.04 -11.38
C PHE A 98 -4.74 7.27 -10.69
N LEU A 99 -5.12 7.26 -9.41
CA LEU A 99 -5.86 8.39 -8.79
C LEU A 99 -4.91 9.44 -8.21
N ASN A 100 -4.72 10.65 -8.71
CA ASN A 100 -5.19 11.40 -9.86
C ASN A 100 -3.99 12.32 -10.13
N MET A 101 -3.32 12.25 -11.29
CA MET A 101 -2.06 12.99 -11.49
C MET A 101 -2.18 14.49 -11.17
N ASP A 102 -3.39 15.04 -11.27
CA ASP A 102 -3.75 16.38 -10.81
C ASP A 102 -3.44 16.66 -9.33
N ASP A 103 -3.64 15.70 -8.43
CA ASP A 103 -3.39 15.87 -7.00
C ASP A 103 -1.89 15.98 -6.73
N TYR A 104 -1.06 15.14 -7.38
CA TYR A 104 0.40 15.31 -7.36
C TYR A 104 0.84 16.69 -7.87
N VAL A 105 0.20 17.18 -8.94
CA VAL A 105 0.49 18.53 -9.46
C VAL A 105 0.09 19.61 -8.46
N GLU A 106 -1.07 19.49 -7.81
CA GLU A 106 -1.52 20.47 -6.82
C GLU A 106 -0.72 20.40 -5.51
N ASP A 107 -0.20 19.24 -5.11
CA ASP A 107 0.71 19.11 -3.96
C ASP A 107 2.07 19.72 -4.24
N ILE A 108 2.65 19.45 -5.42
CA ILE A 108 3.87 20.13 -5.89
C ILE A 108 3.64 21.65 -5.90
N ARG A 109 2.49 22.09 -6.41
CA ARG A 109 2.14 23.50 -6.47
C ARG A 109 2.01 24.12 -5.08
N THR A 110 1.35 23.42 -4.16
CA THR A 110 1.18 23.87 -2.78
C THR A 110 2.52 23.99 -2.07
N LEU A 111 3.42 23.00 -2.24
CA LEU A 111 4.79 23.04 -1.74
C LEU A 111 5.58 24.23 -2.30
N ILE A 112 5.53 24.46 -3.62
CA ILE A 112 6.21 25.60 -4.26
C ILE A 112 5.66 26.94 -3.72
N LEU A 113 4.36 27.01 -3.44
CA LEU A 113 3.70 28.22 -2.96
C LEU A 113 3.77 28.42 -1.44
N SER A 114 4.30 27.46 -0.68
CA SER A 114 4.25 27.48 0.79
C SER A 114 5.24 28.47 1.43
N GLY A 115 6.06 29.17 0.64
CA GLY A 115 7.02 30.17 1.14
C GLY A 115 8.22 29.58 1.89
N ARG A 116 8.44 28.26 1.78
CA ARG A 116 9.61 27.56 2.34
C ARG A 116 10.89 28.03 1.68
N ASP A 117 12.01 27.92 2.39
CA ASP A 117 13.30 28.18 1.78
C ASP A 117 13.68 27.08 0.77
N LYS A 118 14.72 27.34 -0.02
CA LYS A 118 15.10 26.46 -1.14
C LYS A 118 15.54 25.07 -0.69
N GLU A 119 16.13 24.93 0.49
CA GLU A 119 16.67 23.68 0.98
C GLU A 119 15.55 22.80 1.55
N GLU A 120 14.65 23.41 2.32
CA GLU A 120 13.42 22.75 2.80
C GLU A 120 12.54 22.31 1.63
N LEU A 121 12.28 23.18 0.65
CA LEU A 121 11.47 22.86 -0.51
C LEU A 121 12.04 21.67 -1.29
N ARG A 122 13.37 21.62 -1.48
CA ARG A 122 14.02 20.49 -2.17
C ARG A 122 13.86 19.19 -1.40
N THR A 123 13.97 19.25 -0.08
CA THR A 123 13.85 18.07 0.78
C THR A 123 12.42 17.54 0.75
N ASP A 124 11.43 18.42 0.88
CA ASP A 124 10.02 18.04 0.85
C ASP A 124 9.60 17.49 -0.52
N MET A 125 10.07 18.12 -1.61
CA MET A 125 9.86 17.59 -2.96
C MET A 125 10.53 16.24 -3.15
N ALA A 126 11.75 16.03 -2.63
CA ALA A 126 12.44 14.75 -2.72
C ALA A 126 11.67 13.64 -1.98
N ASN A 127 11.16 13.93 -0.78
CA ASN A 127 10.37 12.98 0.01
C ASN A 127 9.06 12.60 -0.69
N MET A 128 8.44 13.53 -1.40
CA MET A 128 7.19 13.28 -2.14
C MET A 128 7.39 12.37 -3.36
N ILE A 129 8.54 12.46 -4.03
CA ILE A 129 8.84 11.64 -5.23
C ILE A 129 9.62 10.36 -4.92
N MET A 130 10.23 10.26 -3.73
CA MET A 130 11.06 9.11 -3.32
C MET A 130 10.32 7.76 -3.37
N PRO A 131 9.01 7.66 -3.03
CA PRO A 131 8.28 6.40 -3.10
C PRO A 131 7.92 5.98 -4.53
N LEU A 132 8.03 6.89 -5.51
CA LEU A 132 7.62 6.60 -6.88
C LEU A 132 8.63 5.72 -7.61
N THR A 133 8.12 4.74 -8.35
CA THR A 133 8.91 3.96 -9.30
C THR A 133 9.33 4.80 -10.50
N ILE A 134 10.34 4.33 -11.24
CA ILE A 134 10.79 4.97 -12.49
C ILE A 134 9.64 5.12 -13.50
N PHE A 135 8.71 4.16 -13.53
CA PHE A 135 7.56 4.20 -14.41
C PHE A 135 6.56 5.30 -14.00
N GLU A 136 6.23 5.39 -12.71
CA GLU A 136 5.32 6.43 -12.19
C GLU A 136 5.91 7.84 -12.34
N LEU A 137 7.22 7.99 -12.13
CA LEU A 137 7.93 9.23 -12.43
C LEU A 137 7.79 9.61 -13.90
N ALA A 138 7.98 8.67 -14.82
CA ALA A 138 7.84 8.92 -16.26
C ALA A 138 6.40 9.34 -16.63
N GLU A 139 5.40 8.68 -16.06
CA GLU A 139 3.99 9.03 -16.27
C GLU A 139 3.64 10.42 -15.72
N LEU A 140 4.16 10.78 -14.53
CA LEU A 140 4.02 12.14 -13.96
C LEU A 140 4.68 13.21 -14.85
N PHE A 141 5.87 12.94 -15.39
CA PHE A 141 6.53 13.85 -16.34
C PHE A 141 5.73 14.02 -17.63
N ILE A 142 5.20 12.92 -18.19
CA ILE A 142 4.34 12.95 -19.38
C ILE A 142 3.08 13.78 -19.11
N TYR A 143 2.46 13.59 -17.94
CA TYR A 143 1.27 14.34 -17.53
C TYR A 143 1.51 15.85 -17.43
N LEU A 144 2.56 16.24 -16.71
CA LEU A 144 2.98 17.63 -16.58
C LEU A 144 3.30 18.25 -17.95
N GLY A 145 3.97 17.50 -18.82
CA GLY A 145 4.26 17.90 -20.19
C GLY A 145 2.98 18.15 -21.00
N LYS A 146 1.99 17.26 -20.94
CA LYS A 146 0.70 17.44 -21.59
C LYS A 146 -0.03 18.68 -21.06
N ARG A 147 -0.20 18.81 -19.74
CA ARG A 147 -0.92 19.94 -19.11
C ARG A 147 -0.26 21.30 -19.37
N THR A 148 1.07 21.34 -19.50
CA THR A 148 1.83 22.58 -19.73
C THR A 148 1.85 22.99 -21.21
N PHE A 149 1.98 22.03 -22.13
CA PHE A 149 2.30 22.32 -23.54
C PHE A 149 1.20 21.96 -24.53
N LEU A 150 0.24 21.13 -24.14
CA LEU A 150 -0.85 20.64 -24.99
C LEU A 150 -2.18 20.99 -24.30
N LYS A 151 -2.64 22.23 -24.47
CA LYS A 151 -3.96 22.68 -23.98
C LYS A 151 -5.10 21.91 -24.63
#